data_AF-A0A6M0F8Z6-F1
#
_entry.id   AF-A0A6M0F8Z6-F1
#
_cell.length_a   1.000
_cell.length_b   1.000
_cell.length_c   1.000
_cell.angle_alpha   90.00
_cell.angle_beta   90.00
_cell.angle_gamma   90.00
#
_symmetry.space_group_name_H-M   'P 1'
#
loop_
_entity.id
_entity.type
_entity.pdbx_description
1 polymer ?
#
loop_
_entity_poly.entity_id
_entity_poly.type
_entity_poly.pdbx_seq_one_letter_code
_entity_poly.pdbx_strand_id
1 'polypeptide(L)'
;MCLCLLFLGSGWGEIAIAHGQTIAQVDQAVVDESIELWQGSAHALNDINCSSCHQDSETKTFVSHPTYESCQSCHEQAVDTFLLGKHGIRLLEGESPLTPAMARLPMKQEARNWQMTCNSCHNVHSVDTVQAAVDSCLSCHNDTHSLNYENSRHSELFASSQQLPRPSTGSVSCATCHLPRNQS
;
A
#
# COMPACT_ATOMS: atom_id res chain seq x y z
N MET A 1 -64.67 -28.68 -29.34
CA MET A 1 -65.38 -27.63 -28.58
C MET A 1 -64.34 -26.83 -27.83
N CYS A 2 -64.38 -25.52 -28.01
CA CYS A 2 -63.51 -24.50 -27.44
C CYS A 2 -63.54 -24.51 -25.90
N LEU A 3 -62.38 -24.32 -25.24
CA LEU A 3 -62.15 -23.13 -24.42
C LEU A 3 -60.67 -23.03 -23.97
N CYS A 4 -60.01 -22.00 -24.47
CA CYS A 4 -58.77 -21.46 -23.94
C CYS A 4 -59.02 -20.85 -22.56
N LEU A 5 -58.14 -21.15 -21.59
CA LEU A 5 -57.89 -20.27 -20.44
C LEU A 5 -56.43 -19.83 -20.49
N LEU A 6 -56.25 -18.58 -20.90
CA LEU A 6 -54.99 -17.85 -20.94
C LEU A 6 -54.60 -17.49 -19.49
N PHE A 7 -53.56 -18.12 -18.96
CA PHE A 7 -52.83 -17.58 -17.81
C PHE A 7 -51.86 -16.51 -18.32
N LEU A 8 -52.20 -15.25 -18.06
CA LEU A 8 -51.29 -14.12 -18.10
C LEU A 8 -50.40 -14.19 -16.85
N GLY A 9 -49.22 -14.79 -16.99
CA GLY A 9 -48.18 -14.82 -15.97
C GLY A 9 -46.88 -14.29 -16.57
N SER A 10 -46.54 -13.07 -16.18
CA SER A 10 -45.38 -12.29 -16.57
C SER A 10 -44.09 -13.12 -16.41
N GLY A 11 -43.45 -13.47 -17.52
CA GLY A 11 -42.16 -14.14 -17.53
C GLY A 11 -41.05 -13.19 -17.06
N TRP A 12 -40.77 -13.20 -15.76
CA TRP A 12 -39.48 -12.78 -15.22
C TRP A 12 -38.78 -14.08 -14.89
N GLY A 13 -37.88 -14.50 -15.79
CA GLY A 13 -37.01 -15.63 -15.53
C GLY A 13 -36.17 -15.34 -14.30
N GLU A 14 -36.47 -15.99 -13.19
CA GLU A 14 -35.57 -16.07 -12.05
C GLU A 14 -34.33 -16.85 -12.51
N ILE A 15 -33.29 -16.10 -12.87
CA ILE A 15 -31.94 -16.65 -12.94
C ILE A 15 -31.54 -16.92 -11.50
N ALA A 16 -31.63 -18.18 -11.10
CA ALA A 16 -31.02 -18.68 -9.87
C ALA A 16 -29.50 -18.52 -10.00
N ILE A 17 -28.97 -17.40 -9.49
CA ILE A 17 -27.53 -17.24 -9.31
C ILE A 17 -27.14 -18.07 -8.08
N ALA A 18 -26.33 -19.10 -8.34
CA ALA A 18 -25.70 -19.91 -7.33
C ALA A 18 -24.84 -19.02 -6.42
N HIS A 19 -25.11 -19.09 -5.12
CA HIS A 19 -24.31 -18.45 -4.08
C HIS A 19 -22.91 -19.07 -4.06
N GLY A 20 -21.89 -18.25 -4.24
CA GLY A 20 -20.50 -18.70 -4.12
C GLY A 20 -19.52 -17.61 -4.50
N GLN A 21 -19.15 -16.78 -3.50
CA GLN A 21 -18.20 -15.67 -3.50
C GLN A 21 -18.84 -14.27 -3.62
N THR A 22 -19.16 -13.70 -2.47
CA THR A 22 -19.17 -12.25 -2.30
C THR A 22 -17.79 -11.72 -2.66
N ILE A 23 -17.65 -11.07 -3.81
CA ILE A 23 -16.56 -10.12 -4.03
C ILE A 23 -16.65 -9.15 -2.86
N ALA A 24 -15.61 -9.04 -2.04
CA ALA A 24 -15.56 -8.06 -0.97
C ALA A 24 -15.85 -6.69 -1.61
N GLN A 25 -17.03 -6.12 -1.34
CA GLN A 25 -17.35 -4.80 -1.82
C GLN A 25 -16.37 -3.84 -1.15
N VAL A 26 -15.53 -3.19 -1.96
CA VAL A 26 -14.71 -2.07 -1.50
C VAL A 26 -15.65 -0.91 -1.23
N ASP A 27 -15.47 -0.23 -0.09
CA ASP A 27 -16.25 0.94 0.26
C ASP A 27 -16.08 2.03 -0.82
N GLN A 28 -17.20 2.58 -1.30
CA GLN A 28 -17.19 3.62 -2.32
C GLN A 28 -16.42 4.86 -1.85
N ALA A 29 -16.47 5.21 -0.57
CA ALA A 29 -15.71 6.34 -0.04
C ALA A 29 -14.19 6.12 -0.18
N VAL A 30 -13.72 4.88 0.03
CA VAL A 30 -12.31 4.51 -0.16
C VAL A 30 -11.92 4.59 -1.63
N VAL A 31 -12.81 4.20 -2.54
CA VAL A 31 -12.58 4.31 -3.99
C VAL A 31 -12.47 5.78 -4.40
N ASP A 32 -13.38 6.62 -3.93
CA ASP A 32 -13.42 8.05 -4.27
C ASP A 32 -12.14 8.77 -3.79
N GLU A 33 -11.72 8.52 -2.53
CA GLU A 33 -10.46 9.04 -2.00
C GLU A 33 -9.24 8.53 -2.79
N SER A 34 -9.22 7.24 -3.14
CA SER A 34 -8.12 6.65 -3.91
C SER A 34 -8.00 7.29 -5.30
N ILE A 35 -9.13 7.60 -5.96
CA ILE A 35 -9.15 8.32 -7.24
C ILE A 35 -8.62 9.74 -7.06
N GLU A 36 -9.04 10.44 -6.01
CA GLU A 36 -8.61 11.81 -5.74
C GLU A 36 -7.09 11.91 -5.52
N LEU A 37 -6.51 10.95 -4.81
CA LEU A 37 -5.06 10.86 -4.60
C LEU A 37 -4.32 10.43 -5.89
N TRP A 38 -4.88 9.46 -6.62
CA TRP A 38 -4.25 8.89 -7.82
C TRP A 38 -4.15 9.87 -8.98
N GLN A 39 -5.21 10.63 -9.28
CA GLN A 39 -5.29 11.45 -10.50
C GLN A 39 -4.12 12.44 -10.70
N GLY A 40 -3.50 12.92 -9.62
CA GLY A 40 -2.36 13.85 -9.65
C GLY A 40 -1.00 13.19 -9.40
N SER A 41 -0.98 11.88 -9.19
CA SER A 41 0.19 11.11 -8.80
C SER A 41 1.16 10.88 -9.95
N ALA A 42 2.42 10.58 -9.64
CA ALA A 42 3.37 10.17 -10.68
C ALA A 42 2.93 8.87 -11.38
N HIS A 43 2.18 7.98 -10.73
CA HIS A 43 1.62 6.81 -11.39
C HIS A 43 0.62 7.21 -12.49
N ALA A 44 -0.35 8.06 -12.20
CA ALA A 44 -1.33 8.53 -13.19
C ALA A 44 -0.66 9.29 -14.34
N LEU A 45 0.32 10.14 -14.03
CA LEU A 45 1.07 10.91 -15.03
C LEU A 45 1.96 10.05 -15.95
N ASN A 46 2.20 8.78 -15.60
CA ASN A 46 2.95 7.81 -16.39
C ASN A 46 2.07 6.66 -16.91
N ASP A 47 0.77 6.93 -17.12
CA ASP A 47 -0.21 5.98 -17.68
C ASP A 47 -0.42 4.68 -16.88
N ILE A 48 -0.02 4.66 -15.59
CA ILE A 48 -0.31 3.55 -14.68
C ILE A 48 -1.72 3.71 -14.13
N ASN A 49 -2.62 2.78 -14.47
CA ASN A 49 -4.03 2.83 -14.07
C ASN A 49 -4.36 1.79 -13.00
N CYS A 50 -5.61 1.77 -12.51
CA CYS A 50 -6.03 0.89 -11.42
C CYS A 50 -5.75 -0.59 -11.70
N SER A 51 -5.99 -1.04 -12.94
CA SER A 51 -5.78 -2.44 -13.34
C SER A 51 -4.29 -2.82 -13.41
N SER A 52 -3.38 -1.86 -13.50
CA SER A 52 -1.94 -2.12 -13.43
C SER A 52 -1.52 -2.78 -12.10
N CYS A 53 -2.27 -2.54 -11.01
CA CYS A 53 -1.99 -3.13 -9.69
C CYS A 53 -3.12 -4.04 -9.20
N HIS A 54 -4.37 -3.65 -9.42
CA HIS A 54 -5.54 -4.34 -8.89
C HIS A 54 -6.12 -5.40 -9.84
N GLN A 55 -5.43 -5.75 -10.92
CA GLN A 55 -5.81 -6.87 -11.78
C GLN A 55 -4.71 -7.93 -11.78
N ASP A 56 -5.09 -9.16 -11.47
CA ASP A 56 -4.20 -10.30 -11.60
C ASP A 56 -3.79 -10.50 -13.08
N SER A 57 -2.51 -10.72 -13.32
CA SER A 57 -1.94 -10.71 -14.66
C SER A 57 -2.37 -11.92 -15.50
N GLU A 58 -2.65 -13.06 -14.85
CA GLU A 58 -3.02 -14.32 -15.51
C GLU A 58 -4.54 -14.45 -15.66
N THR A 59 -5.25 -14.31 -14.54
CA THR A 59 -6.70 -14.54 -14.46
C THR A 59 -7.53 -13.33 -14.84
N LYS A 60 -6.92 -12.13 -14.90
CA LYS A 60 -7.59 -10.83 -15.13
C LYS A 60 -8.65 -10.48 -14.09
N THR A 61 -8.64 -11.15 -12.94
CA THR A 61 -9.57 -10.89 -11.84
C THR A 61 -9.12 -9.73 -10.98
N PHE A 62 -10.06 -9.12 -10.25
CA PHE A 62 -9.78 -8.00 -9.35
C PHE A 62 -9.07 -8.49 -8.08
N VAL A 63 -8.01 -7.78 -7.70
CA VAL A 63 -7.23 -7.98 -6.47
C VAL A 63 -7.41 -6.76 -5.59
N SER A 64 -8.08 -6.92 -4.44
CA SER A 64 -8.35 -5.78 -3.54
C SER A 64 -7.10 -5.25 -2.83
N HIS A 65 -6.14 -6.14 -2.54
CA HIS A 65 -4.88 -5.81 -1.87
C HIS A 65 -3.72 -6.39 -2.68
N PRO A 66 -3.14 -5.60 -3.60
CA PRO A 66 -1.96 -6.00 -4.36
C PRO A 66 -0.80 -6.35 -3.42
N THR A 67 -0.04 -7.38 -3.78
CA THR A 67 1.16 -7.80 -3.07
C THR A 67 2.39 -7.05 -3.60
N TYR A 68 3.58 -7.31 -3.05
CA TYR A 68 4.80 -6.61 -3.49
C TYR A 68 5.18 -6.94 -4.93
N GLU A 69 4.73 -8.08 -5.47
CA GLU A 69 4.96 -8.53 -6.83
C GLU A 69 4.40 -7.53 -7.85
N SER A 70 3.23 -6.93 -7.58
CA SER A 70 2.66 -5.85 -8.41
C SER A 70 3.55 -4.62 -8.45
N CYS A 71 4.30 -4.35 -7.37
CA CYS A 71 5.27 -3.27 -7.33
C CYS A 71 6.57 -3.65 -8.05
N GLN A 72 7.00 -4.91 -7.90
CA GLN A 72 8.31 -5.41 -8.37
C GLN A 72 8.45 -5.34 -9.89
N SER A 73 7.35 -5.47 -10.64
CA SER A 73 7.37 -5.36 -12.11
C SER A 73 7.89 -4.02 -12.64
N CYS A 74 7.89 -2.97 -11.83
CA CYS A 74 8.43 -1.65 -12.18
C CYS A 74 9.47 -1.14 -11.17
N HIS A 75 9.43 -1.61 -9.92
CA HIS A 75 10.28 -1.16 -8.81
C HIS A 75 11.18 -2.27 -8.27
N GLU A 76 11.73 -3.12 -9.16
CA GLU A 76 12.55 -4.29 -8.84
C GLU A 76 13.59 -4.01 -7.75
N GLN A 77 14.48 -3.04 -7.95
CA GLN A 77 15.53 -2.72 -6.97
C GLN A 77 14.98 -2.27 -5.61
N ALA A 78 13.87 -1.53 -5.59
CA ALA A 78 13.27 -1.07 -4.33
C ALA A 78 12.61 -2.23 -3.58
N VAL A 79 11.93 -3.13 -4.29
CA VAL A 79 11.34 -4.33 -3.72
C VAL A 79 12.43 -5.27 -3.22
N ASP A 80 13.47 -5.54 -4.01
CA ASP A 80 14.58 -6.42 -3.62
C ASP A 80 15.27 -5.92 -2.34
N THR A 81 15.58 -4.62 -2.27
CA THR A 81 16.22 -4.05 -1.07
C THR A 81 15.30 -4.04 0.15
N PHE A 82 13.98 -3.88 -0.04
CA PHE A 82 13.00 -4.04 1.03
C PHE A 82 12.94 -5.48 1.54
N LEU A 83 12.84 -6.45 0.62
CA LEU A 83 12.79 -7.88 0.92
C LEU A 83 14.06 -8.38 1.61
N LEU A 84 15.22 -7.84 1.26
CA LEU A 84 16.49 -8.14 1.95
C LEU A 84 16.62 -7.42 3.31
N GLY A 85 15.80 -6.41 3.56
CA GLY A 85 15.79 -5.62 4.79
C GLY A 85 14.96 -6.26 5.91
N LYS A 86 15.15 -5.79 7.15
CA LYS A 86 14.44 -6.32 8.33
C LYS A 86 12.90 -6.22 8.24
N HIS A 87 12.38 -5.28 7.45
CA HIS A 87 10.96 -5.06 7.28
C HIS A 87 10.32 -5.99 6.23
N GLY A 88 11.08 -6.45 5.23
CA GLY A 88 10.59 -7.33 4.16
C GLY A 88 11.07 -8.78 4.24
N ILE A 89 12.11 -9.09 5.04
CA ILE A 89 12.73 -10.43 5.07
C ILE A 89 11.77 -11.57 5.36
N ARG A 90 10.71 -11.33 6.15
CA ARG A 90 9.69 -12.37 6.36
C ARG A 90 8.97 -12.72 5.06
N LEU A 91 8.60 -11.72 4.27
CA LEU A 91 7.93 -11.95 2.98
C LEU A 91 8.84 -12.71 2.01
N LEU A 92 10.14 -12.39 2.01
CA LEU A 92 11.13 -13.11 1.19
C LEU A 92 11.19 -14.60 1.55
N GLU A 93 11.04 -14.94 2.82
CA GLU A 93 11.06 -16.32 3.33
C GLU A 93 9.67 -17.02 3.26
N GLY A 94 8.68 -16.43 2.58
CA GLY A 94 7.33 -16.98 2.47
C GLY A 94 6.54 -16.95 3.78
N GLU A 95 6.97 -16.12 4.74
CA GLU A 95 6.33 -15.92 6.03
C GLU A 95 5.34 -14.75 6.01
N SER A 96 4.51 -14.65 7.05
CA SER A 96 3.58 -13.51 7.20
C SER A 96 4.33 -12.17 7.28
N PRO A 97 3.71 -11.05 6.84
CA PRO A 97 4.25 -9.70 7.06
C PRO A 97 4.69 -9.46 8.51
N LEU A 98 5.74 -8.65 8.68
CA LEU A 98 6.17 -8.22 10.01
C LEU A 98 5.06 -7.37 10.66
N THR A 99 4.87 -7.53 11.97
CA THR A 99 4.05 -6.61 12.78
C THR A 99 4.86 -6.11 13.97
N PRO A 100 4.52 -4.93 14.54
CA PRO A 100 5.21 -4.44 15.74
C PRO A 100 5.12 -5.40 16.94
N ALA A 101 4.12 -6.28 17.02
CA ALA A 101 4.05 -7.34 18.04
C ALA A 101 5.23 -8.32 18.02
N MET A 102 5.90 -8.47 16.87
CA MET A 102 7.06 -9.35 16.69
C MET A 102 8.38 -8.62 16.96
N ALA A 103 8.36 -7.30 17.11
CA ALA A 103 9.56 -6.49 17.26
C ALA A 103 10.17 -6.65 18.66
N ARG A 104 11.51 -6.55 18.72
CA ARG A 104 12.26 -6.50 19.99
C ARG A 104 12.53 -5.07 20.46
N LEU A 105 12.21 -4.08 19.64
CA LEU A 105 12.36 -2.66 19.96
C LEU A 105 11.07 -2.12 20.59
N PRO A 106 11.14 -1.02 21.36
CA PRO A 106 9.95 -0.29 21.78
C PRO A 106 9.13 0.16 20.58
N MET A 107 7.88 -0.29 20.53
CA MET A 107 6.92 0.06 19.49
C MET A 107 5.65 0.64 20.10
N LYS A 108 4.91 1.39 19.28
CA LYS A 108 3.58 1.90 19.60
C LYS A 108 2.59 0.76 19.77
N GLN A 109 1.80 0.81 20.84
CA GLN A 109 0.86 -0.25 21.19
C GLN A 109 -0.34 -0.26 20.22
N GLU A 110 -0.72 0.91 19.73
CA GLU A 110 -1.82 1.07 18.76
C GLU A 110 -1.49 0.42 17.40
N ALA A 111 -0.21 0.41 17.03
CA ALA A 111 0.28 -0.19 15.79
C ALA A 111 0.57 -1.70 15.91
N ARG A 112 0.36 -2.32 17.07
CA ARG A 112 0.82 -3.69 17.40
C ARG A 112 0.56 -4.74 16.31
N ASN A 113 -0.59 -4.66 15.65
CA ASN A 113 -1.03 -5.65 14.66
C ASN A 113 -0.96 -5.14 13.21
N TRP A 114 -0.42 -3.94 12.98
CA TRP A 114 -0.27 -3.42 11.62
C TRP A 114 0.75 -4.24 10.85
N GLN A 115 0.38 -4.63 9.63
CA GLN A 115 1.22 -5.43 8.75
C GLN A 115 2.15 -4.51 7.96
N MET A 116 3.43 -4.88 7.93
CA MET A 116 4.45 -4.20 7.15
C MET A 116 4.41 -4.68 5.69
N THR A 117 3.98 -3.81 4.80
CA THR A 117 3.92 -4.03 3.34
C THR A 117 4.42 -2.77 2.61
N CYS A 118 4.42 -2.78 1.28
CA CYS A 118 4.82 -1.62 0.47
C CYS A 118 3.98 -0.36 0.76
N ASN A 119 2.72 -0.50 1.18
CA ASN A 119 1.82 0.62 1.48
C ASN A 119 1.93 1.15 2.93
N SER A 120 2.78 0.55 3.78
CA SER A 120 2.89 0.93 5.19
C SER A 120 3.66 2.23 5.41
N CYS A 121 4.52 2.61 4.45
CA CYS A 121 5.37 3.79 4.57
C CYS A 121 4.88 4.98 3.73
N HIS A 122 4.31 4.74 2.56
CA HIS A 122 3.75 5.78 1.71
C HIS A 122 2.41 5.34 1.14
N ASN A 123 1.53 6.30 0.90
CA ASN A 123 0.29 6.04 0.20
C ASN A 123 0.60 5.75 -1.28
N VAL A 124 0.16 4.59 -1.78
CA VAL A 124 0.42 4.13 -3.14
C VAL A 124 -0.39 4.87 -4.21
N HIS A 125 -1.47 5.54 -3.81
CA HIS A 125 -2.29 6.37 -4.69
C HIS A 125 -1.72 7.78 -4.83
N SER A 126 -1.18 8.41 -3.78
CA SER A 126 -0.55 9.75 -3.92
C SER A 126 0.92 9.70 -4.35
N VAL A 127 1.61 8.59 -4.06
CA VAL A 127 3.06 8.35 -4.26
C VAL A 127 4.00 9.41 -3.69
N ASP A 128 3.52 10.23 -2.75
CA ASP A 128 4.36 11.15 -2.00
C ASP A 128 5.21 10.37 -0.99
N THR A 129 6.53 10.42 -1.18
CA THR A 129 7.48 9.70 -0.34
C THR A 129 8.12 10.58 0.75
N VAL A 130 7.75 11.86 0.85
CA VAL A 130 8.20 12.73 1.94
C VAL A 130 7.73 12.19 3.29
N GLN A 131 6.47 11.75 3.38
CA GLN A 131 5.93 11.13 4.59
C GLN A 131 6.70 9.86 4.98
N ALA A 132 7.08 9.03 4.00
CA ALA A 132 7.86 7.82 4.22
C ALA A 132 9.29 8.07 4.74
N ALA A 133 9.77 9.31 4.67
CA ALA A 133 11.13 9.65 5.08
C ALA A 133 11.32 9.62 6.60
N VAL A 134 10.28 10.00 7.36
CA VAL A 134 10.31 10.17 8.82
C VAL A 134 8.97 9.74 9.44
N ASP A 135 7.88 10.43 9.09
CA ASP A 135 6.60 10.38 9.82
C ASP A 135 6.03 8.96 9.88
N SER A 136 6.08 8.23 8.77
CA SER A 136 5.56 6.85 8.72
C SER A 136 6.35 5.90 9.62
N CYS A 137 7.65 6.14 9.85
CA CYS A 137 8.44 5.36 10.79
C CYS A 137 7.93 5.57 12.22
N LEU A 138 7.60 6.81 12.57
CA LEU A 138 7.06 7.20 13.88
C LEU A 138 5.63 6.74 14.11
N SER A 139 4.93 6.21 13.11
CA SER A 139 3.64 5.55 13.29
C SER A 139 3.75 4.22 14.07
N CYS A 140 4.93 3.58 14.05
CA CYS A 140 5.20 2.31 14.72
C CYS A 140 6.33 2.42 15.76
N HIS A 141 7.42 3.12 15.44
CA HIS A 141 8.58 3.22 16.32
C HIS A 141 8.32 4.12 17.52
N ASN A 142 8.76 3.65 18.70
CA ASN A 142 8.56 4.36 19.98
C ASN A 142 9.82 4.31 20.86
N ASP A 143 10.99 4.17 20.24
CA ASP A 143 12.27 4.11 20.94
C ASP A 143 12.86 5.51 21.17
N THR A 144 13.80 5.62 22.10
CA THR A 144 14.41 6.91 22.45
C THR A 144 15.09 7.56 21.24
N HIS A 145 15.66 6.79 20.31
CA HIS A 145 16.31 7.36 19.15
C HIS A 145 15.29 7.97 18.18
N SER A 146 14.21 7.24 17.87
CA SER A 146 13.17 7.72 16.96
C SER A 146 12.44 8.94 17.52
N LEU A 147 12.06 8.93 18.80
CA LEU A 147 11.32 10.03 19.44
C LEU A 147 12.13 11.32 19.59
N ASN A 148 13.46 11.25 19.56
CA ASN A 148 14.33 12.44 19.64
C ASN A 148 14.67 13.03 18.28
N TYR A 149 14.25 12.41 17.16
CA TYR A 149 14.59 12.88 15.81
C TYR A 149 14.19 14.33 15.58
N GLU A 150 12.96 14.72 15.96
CA GLU A 150 12.43 16.07 15.74
C GLU A 150 13.28 17.16 16.41
N ASN A 151 13.87 16.85 17.57
CA ASN A 151 14.73 17.74 18.36
C ASN A 151 16.20 17.71 17.93
N SER A 152 16.51 17.08 16.80
CA SER A 152 17.88 16.91 16.31
C SER A 152 18.23 17.87 15.18
N ARG A 153 19.53 18.12 15.00
CA ARG A 153 20.05 18.83 13.82
C ARG A 153 19.70 18.12 12.51
N HIS A 154 19.48 16.81 12.51
CA HIS A 154 19.06 16.08 11.32
C HIS A 154 17.68 16.52 10.85
N SER A 155 16.73 16.68 11.78
CA SER A 155 15.37 17.16 11.47
C SER A 155 15.39 18.60 10.93
N GLU A 156 16.19 19.49 11.51
CA GLU A 156 16.36 20.86 11.00
C GLU A 156 16.87 20.87 9.55
N LEU A 157 17.90 20.06 9.26
CA LEU A 157 18.47 19.95 7.92
C LEU A 157 17.48 19.32 6.94
N PHE A 158 16.74 18.29 7.37
CA PHE A 158 15.69 17.67 6.57
C PHE A 158 14.59 18.68 6.21
N ALA A 159 14.08 19.43 7.19
CA ALA A 159 13.08 20.48 6.95
C ALA A 159 13.58 21.61 6.04
N SER A 160 14.89 21.89 6.07
CA SER A 160 15.53 22.87 5.18
C SER A 160 15.74 22.38 3.75
N SER A 161 15.64 21.06 3.50
CA SER A 161 15.75 20.51 2.15
C SER A 161 14.45 20.76 1.37
N GLN A 162 14.57 21.21 0.11
CA GLN A 162 13.43 21.64 -0.71
C GLN A 162 12.30 20.59 -0.77
N GLN A 163 11.05 21.08 -0.79
CA GLN A 163 9.81 20.31 -0.98
C GLN A 163 9.73 19.69 -2.38
N LEU A 164 10.52 18.65 -2.62
CA LEU A 164 10.27 17.70 -3.70
C LEU A 164 9.37 16.59 -3.16
N PRO A 165 8.54 15.93 -4.01
CA PRO A 165 7.74 14.76 -3.63
C PRO A 165 8.58 13.52 -3.21
N ARG A 166 9.90 13.70 -3.06
CA ARG A 166 10.86 12.75 -2.54
C ARG A 166 11.98 13.49 -1.80
N PRO A 167 12.51 12.93 -0.70
CA PRO A 167 13.70 13.47 -0.04
C PRO A 167 14.91 13.58 -0.97
N SER A 168 15.75 14.59 -0.74
CA SER A 168 17.04 14.68 -1.43
C SER A 168 18.00 13.59 -0.95
N THR A 169 18.98 13.20 -1.78
CA THR A 169 19.99 12.20 -1.40
C THR A 169 20.90 12.65 -0.27
N GLY A 170 21.00 13.96 -0.01
CA GLY A 170 21.74 14.54 1.11
C GLY A 170 20.89 14.79 2.36
N SER A 171 19.58 14.53 2.30
CA SER A 171 18.69 14.70 3.45
C SER A 171 18.93 13.60 4.47
N VAL A 172 19.14 13.95 5.74
CA VAL A 172 19.28 12.97 6.82
C VAL A 172 17.90 12.70 7.41
N SER A 173 17.37 11.51 7.18
CA SER A 173 16.05 11.07 7.66
C SER A 173 16.12 9.63 8.15
N CYS A 174 15.03 9.13 8.72
CA CYS A 174 14.93 7.72 9.10
C CYS A 174 15.19 6.81 7.89
N ALA A 175 14.55 7.11 6.75
CA ALA A 175 14.70 6.33 5.53
C ALA A 175 16.11 6.39 4.94
N THR A 176 16.78 7.55 4.89
CA THR A 176 18.11 7.64 4.28
C THR A 176 19.20 6.97 5.11
N CYS A 177 19.03 6.87 6.43
CA CYS A 177 19.96 6.15 7.31
C CYS A 177 19.65 4.65 7.46
N HIS A 178 18.37 4.26 7.55
CA HIS A 178 17.97 2.86 7.85
C HIS A 178 17.49 2.06 6.64
N LEU A 179 17.19 2.71 5.51
CA LEU A 179 16.87 2.08 4.24
C LEU A 179 17.87 2.51 3.15
N PRO A 180 19.20 2.39 3.38
CA PRO A 180 20.18 2.88 2.43
C PRO A 180 20.06 2.12 1.10
N ARG A 181 19.75 2.87 0.06
CA ARG A 181 19.76 2.40 -1.32
C ARG A 181 21.21 2.40 -1.77
N ASN A 182 21.87 1.25 -1.72
CA ASN A 182 23.20 1.12 -2.34
C ASN A 182 23.03 1.41 -3.83
N GLN A 183 23.73 2.44 -4.33
CA GLN A 183 23.89 2.62 -5.76
C GLN A 183 24.77 1.48 -6.27
N SER A 184 24.21 0.60 -7.10
CA SER A 184 24.97 -0.23 -8.02
C SER A 184 25.19 0.54 -9.31
#